data_AF-A0A3N9P2G1-F1
#
_entry.id   AF-A0A3N9P2G1-F1
#
_cell.length_a   1.000
_cell.length_b   1.000
_cell.length_c   1.000
_cell.angle_alpha   90.00
_cell.angle_beta   90.00
_cell.angle_gamma   90.00
#
_symmetry.space_group_name_H-M   'P 1'
#
loop_
_entity.id
_entity.type
_entity.pdbx_description
1 polymer ?
#
loop_
_entity_poly.entity_id
_entity_poly.type
_entity_poly.pdbx_seq_one_letter_code
_entity_poly.pdbx_strand_id
1 'polypeptide(L)' 'MSDMVNNPPHYTAGKVECIDAIDAATTGLTGSEAYCTGAALKYLWRWKRKNGLEDLKKAQWYINRLIQEQEDTK' A
#
# COMPACT_ATOMS: atom_id res chain seq x y z
N MET A 1 17.40 19.11 -6.10
CA MET A 1 16.03 19.39 -5.65
C MET A 1 15.28 18.08 -5.67
N SER A 2 14.69 17.66 -4.54
CA SER A 2 13.93 16.40 -4.48
C SER A 2 12.59 16.59 -5.17
N ASP A 3 12.30 15.81 -6.21
CA ASP A 3 11.00 15.80 -6.87
C ASP A 3 9.99 15.09 -5.97
N MET A 4 9.20 15.87 -5.23
CA MET A 4 8.20 15.36 -4.30
C MET A 4 6.99 14.70 -4.98
N VAL A 5 6.85 14.86 -6.30
CA VAL A 5 5.74 14.31 -7.08
C VAL A 5 6.15 12.97 -7.68
N ASN A 6 7.26 12.95 -8.42
CA ASN A 6 7.70 11.76 -9.14
C ASN A 6 8.61 10.86 -8.32
N ASN A 7 9.31 11.40 -7.30
CA ASN A 7 10.31 10.63 -6.55
C ASN A 7 10.35 10.97 -5.05
N PRO A 8 9.26 10.74 -4.29
CA PRO A 8 9.18 11.19 -2.91
C PRO A 8 10.12 10.33 -2.03
N PRO A 9 11.02 10.91 -1.22
CA PRO A 9 12.08 10.18 -0.50
C PRO A 9 11.60 9.03 0.41
N HIS A 10 10.32 9.01 0.77
CA HIS A 10 9.72 7.99 1.61
C HIS A 10 9.27 6.73 0.82
N TYR A 11 9.30 6.78 -0.51
CA TYR A 11 9.01 5.66 -1.42
C TYR A 11 10.26 5.06 -2.07
N THR A 12 11.36 5.81 -2.13
CA THR A 12 12.57 5.49 -2.92
C THR A 12 13.57 4.55 -2.24
N ALA A 13 13.22 3.94 -1.11
CA ALA A 13 14.18 3.14 -0.38
C ALA A 13 13.99 1.66 -0.69
N GLY A 14 14.80 1.21 -1.64
CA GLY A 14 14.82 -0.13 -2.23
C GLY A 14 15.47 -0.10 -3.63
N LYS A 15 15.48 -1.23 -4.32
CA LYS A 15 15.84 -1.33 -5.75
C LYS A 15 14.63 -1.25 -6.69
N VAL A 16 13.44 -1.15 -6.12
CA VAL A 16 12.14 -1.21 -6.80
C VAL A 16 11.34 0.01 -6.37
N GLU A 17 10.73 0.71 -7.33
CA GLU A 17 9.84 1.82 -7.04
C GLU A 17 8.56 1.33 -6.38
N CYS A 18 8.03 2.10 -5.43
CA CYS A 18 6.82 1.70 -4.70
C CYS A 18 5.61 1.50 -5.64
N ILE A 19 5.56 2.24 -6.75
CA ILE A 19 4.48 2.10 -7.73
C ILE A 19 4.55 0.77 -8.48
N ASP A 20 5.74 0.32 -8.88
CA ASP A 20 5.95 -0.96 -9.56
C ASP A 20 5.59 -2.13 -8.64
N ALA A 21 5.95 -2.03 -7.35
CA ALA A 21 5.58 -3.04 -6.37
C ALA A 21 4.06 -3.12 -6.15
N ILE A 22 3.36 -1.96 -6.16
CA ILE A 22 1.90 -1.92 -6.06
C ILE A 22 1.25 -2.49 -7.32
N ASP A 23 1.73 -2.13 -8.50
CA ASP A 23 1.23 -2.63 -9.78
C ASP A 23 1.32 -4.16 -9.84
N ALA A 24 2.49 -4.71 -9.52
CA ALA A 24 2.71 -6.15 -9.41
C ALA A 24 1.80 -6.81 -8.37
N ALA A 25 1.63 -6.21 -7.19
CA ALA A 25 0.78 -6.75 -6.12
C ALA A 25 -0.72 -6.70 -6.43
N THR A 26 -1.16 -5.79 -7.30
CA THR A 26 -2.57 -5.64 -7.70
C THR A 26 -2.92 -6.34 -9.00
N THR A 27 -1.96 -7.02 -9.63
CA THR A 27 -2.18 -7.77 -10.87
C THR A 27 -3.24 -8.85 -10.68
N GLY A 28 -4.30 -8.81 -11.49
CA GLY A 28 -5.42 -9.75 -11.43
C GLY A 28 -6.48 -9.43 -10.37
N LEU A 29 -6.28 -8.41 -9.54
CA LEU A 29 -7.29 -7.90 -8.60
C LEU A 29 -8.14 -6.83 -9.27
N THR A 30 -9.40 -6.69 -8.84
CA THR A 30 -10.29 -5.66 -9.36
C THR A 30 -11.00 -4.89 -8.25
N GLY A 31 -11.50 -3.70 -8.56
CA GLY A 31 -12.34 -2.91 -7.66
C GLY A 31 -11.72 -2.67 -6.28
N SER A 32 -12.45 -3.03 -5.23
CA SER A 32 -12.05 -2.83 -3.84
C SER A 32 -10.83 -3.67 -3.45
N GLU A 33 -10.65 -4.85 -4.04
CA GLU A 33 -9.52 -5.75 -3.76
C GLU A 33 -8.18 -5.11 -4.16
N ALA A 34 -8.12 -4.59 -5.39
CA ALA A 34 -6.94 -3.90 -5.91
C ALA A 34 -6.63 -2.65 -5.08
N TYR A 35 -7.66 -1.85 -4.76
CA TYR A 35 -7.49 -0.64 -3.98
C TYR A 35 -6.98 -0.92 -2.56
N CYS A 36 -7.62 -1.86 -1.85
CA CYS A 36 -7.21 -2.20 -0.48
C CYS A 36 -5.81 -2.81 -0.44
N THR A 37 -5.47 -3.66 -1.40
CA THR A 37 -4.14 -4.27 -1.52
C THR A 37 -3.05 -3.22 -1.74
N GLY A 38 -3.23 -2.33 -2.72
CA GLY A 38 -2.28 -1.27 -3.00
C GLY A 38 -2.15 -0.27 -1.83
N ALA A 39 -3.26 0.07 -1.17
CA ALA A 39 -3.25 0.94 -0.01
C ALA A 39 -2.50 0.31 1.18
N ALA A 40 -2.79 -0.94 1.52
CA ALA A 40 -2.11 -1.67 2.59
C ALA A 40 -0.61 -1.75 2.33
N LEU A 41 -0.20 -2.12 1.11
CA LEU A 41 1.20 -2.21 0.72
C LEU A 41 1.91 -0.85 0.81
N LYS A 42 1.28 0.22 0.30
CA LYS A 42 1.81 1.60 0.39
C LYS A 42 2.10 2.03 1.82
N TYR A 43 1.21 1.70 2.76
CA TYR A 43 1.40 2.03 4.18
C TYR A 43 2.51 1.18 4.82
N LEU A 44 2.55 -0.13 4.54
CA LEU A 44 3.62 -1.01 4.97
C LEU A 44 4.98 -0.66 4.36
N TRP A 45 5.02 -0.02 3.20
CA TRP A 45 6.28 0.41 2.58
C TRP A 45 6.90 1.61 3.29
N ARG A 46 6.06 2.59 3.66
CA ARG A 46 6.52 3.92 4.09
C ARG A 46 6.53 4.12 5.61
N TRP A 47 5.95 3.22 6.40
CA TRP A 47 5.67 3.46 7.82
C TRP A 47 6.92 3.94 8.59
N LYS A 48 8.05 3.26 8.46
CA LYS A 48 9.29 3.61 9.20
C LYS A 48 9.89 4.96 8.76
N ARG A 49 9.51 5.46 7.58
CA ARG A 49 10.06 6.66 6.94
C ARG A 49 9.12 7.87 6.99
N LYS A 50 7.84 7.68 7.38
CA LYS A 50 6.82 8.73 7.36
C LYS A 50 6.07 8.87 8.68
N ASN A 51 5.11 7.98 8.97
CA ASN A 51 4.20 8.15 10.12
C ASN A 51 4.29 7.06 11.20
N GLY A 52 5.25 6.13 11.10
CA GLY A 52 5.46 5.07 12.08
C GLY A 52 4.23 4.20 12.32
N LEU A 53 3.82 4.09 13.58
CA LEU A 53 2.68 3.27 14.02
C LEU A 53 1.36 3.64 13.33
N GLU A 54 1.16 4.91 12.96
CA GLU A 54 -0.08 5.34 12.32
C GLU A 54 -0.26 4.70 10.94
N ASP A 55 0.81 4.60 10.14
CA ASP A 55 0.74 3.92 8.84
C ASP A 55 0.51 2.41 9.04
N LEU A 56 1.06 1.79 10.08
CA LEU A 56 0.77 0.38 10.39
C LEU A 56 -0.72 0.15 10.70
N LYS A 57 -1.34 1.04 11.49
CA LYS A 57 -2.78 0.98 11.77
C LYS A 57 -3.63 1.19 10.51
N LYS A 58 -3.20 2.08 9.61
CA LYS A 58 -3.85 2.27 8.30
C LYS A 58 -3.74 1.00 7.45
N ALA A 59 -2.57 0.38 7.39
CA ALA A 59 -2.39 -0.89 6.67
C ALA A 59 -3.33 -1.98 7.21
N GLN A 60 -3.38 -2.13 8.54
CA GLN A 60 -4.29 -3.08 9.20
C GLN A 60 -5.76 -2.81 8.83
N TRP A 61 -6.19 -1.55 8.80
CA TRP A 61 -7.56 -1.20 8.44
C TRP A 61 -7.94 -1.69 7.04
N TYR A 62 -7.05 -1.49 6.04
CA TYR A 62 -7.29 -1.96 4.67
C TYR A 62 -7.30 -3.49 4.58
N ILE A 63 -6.41 -4.17 5.30
CA ILE A 63 -6.38 -5.63 5.37
C ILE A 63 -7.67 -6.17 6.00
N ASN A 64 -8.11 -5.61 7.13
CA ASN A 64 -9.34 -6.04 7.80
C ASN A 64 -10.57 -5.85 6.91
N ARG A 65 -10.63 -4.72 6.19
CA ARG A 65 -11.71 -4.48 5.23
C ARG A 65 -11.71 -5.53 4.11
N LEU A 66 -10.53 -5.83 3.55
CA LEU A 66 -10.41 -6.85 2.52
C LEU A 66 -10.84 -8.23 3.04
N ILE A 67 -10.43 -8.61 4.25
CA ILE A 67 -10.87 -9.86 4.89
C ILE A 67 -12.40 -9.90 5.01
N GLN A 68 -13.03 -8.83 5.51
CA GLN A 68 -14.49 -8.76 5.64
C GLN A 68 -15.19 -8.96 4.29
N GLU A 69 -14.73 -8.27 3.24
CA GLU A 69 -15.31 -8.40 1.90
C GLU A 69 -15.20 -9.84 1.36
N GLN A 70 -14.12 -10.54 1.66
CA GLN A 70 -13.91 -11.94 1.27
C GLN A 70 -14.71 -12.94 2.13
N GLU A 71 -14.98 -12.61 3.40
CA GLU A 71 -15.84 -13.40 4.28
C GLU A 71 -17.33 -13.26 3.91
N ASP A 72 -17.77 -12.04 3.55
CA ASP A 72 -19.16 -11.76 3.17
C ASP A 72 -19.53 -12.32 1.79
N THR A 73 -18.54 -12.56 0.93
CA THR A 73 -18.74 -13.13 -0.43
C THR A 73 -18.83 -14.67 -0.40
N LYS A 74 -18.61 -15.31 0.74
CA LYS A 74 -18.78 -16.77 0.93
C LYS A 74 -20.19 -17.13 1.36
#